data_AF-A0A5N5TAR9-F1
#
_entry.id   AF-A0A5N5TAR9-F1
#
_cell.length_a   1.000
_cell.length_b   1.000
_cell.length_c   1.000
_cell.angle_alpha   90.00
_cell.angle_beta   90.00
_cell.angle_gamma   90.00
#
_symmetry.space_group_name_H-M   'P 1'
#
loop_
_entity.id
_entity.type
_entity.pdbx_description
1 polymer ?
#
loop_
_entity_poly.entity_id
_entity_poly.type
_entity_poly.pdbx_seq_one_letter_code
_entity_poly.pdbx_strand_id
1 'polypeptide(L)'
;ILILFTIRVKELISNGGKIISIFWQLILVPFLSLKNVIKLLLTTITIPFMCIWIILYNVHEFYTTFEGFRITTNQIAFFMICEKYFSPEARLSSLHFLLFYTVLAYLQRSLVTRQWSQSFYETNIRNFLKLTTWFIAVRLAKGVAMAFVLIIFTMHFNDIEPSLPFLGMTFLYFILTQKKWTGNENIISWIKSLRIDHLEEEEEFWVPFYCRVIPIALSGLYIGLLLVTTRHEVLCLVTTYTNIISPIILLKISYDEKNATHFGTFILFRRATAKELLENPTCAVCLDSMRTARF
;
A
#
# COMPACT_ATOMS: atom_id res chain seq x y z
N ILE A 1 97.62 2.99 8.68
CA ILE A 1 96.68 4.12 8.45
C ILE A 1 95.51 3.72 7.52
N LEU A 2 95.74 3.02 6.40
CA LEU A 2 94.66 2.56 5.49
C LEU A 2 93.63 1.58 6.12
N ILE A 3 94.05 0.75 7.08
CA ILE A 3 93.17 -0.23 7.76
C ILE A 3 92.26 0.44 8.81
N LEU A 4 92.73 1.51 9.45
CA LEU A 4 91.93 2.26 10.44
C LEU A 4 90.83 3.11 9.78
N PHE A 5 91.03 3.54 8.53
CA PHE A 5 90.04 4.33 7.80
C PHE A 5 88.91 3.46 7.21
N THR A 6 89.22 2.24 6.78
CA THR A 6 88.20 1.29 6.27
C THR A 6 87.29 0.75 7.36
N ILE A 7 87.79 0.62 8.60
CA ILE A 7 86.98 0.18 9.75
C ILE A 7 85.96 1.26 10.16
N ARG A 8 86.37 2.54 10.24
CA ARG A 8 85.45 3.63 10.61
C ARG A 8 84.34 3.90 9.59
N VAL A 9 84.61 3.72 8.29
CA VAL A 9 83.58 3.91 7.25
C VAL A 9 82.55 2.78 7.26
N LYS A 10 82.95 1.53 7.55
CA LYS A 10 82.01 0.40 7.71
C LYS A 10 81.10 0.55 8.93
N GLU A 11 81.61 1.10 10.04
CA GLU A 11 80.81 1.37 11.24
C GLU A 11 79.76 2.48 11.01
N LEU A 12 80.13 3.54 10.28
CA LEU A 12 79.20 4.63 9.94
C LEU A 12 78.08 4.19 8.99
N ILE A 13 78.37 3.33 8.02
CA ILE A 13 77.37 2.78 7.09
C ILE A 13 76.47 1.74 7.79
N SER A 14 77.03 0.93 8.69
CA SER A 14 76.27 -0.04 9.50
C SER A 14 75.29 0.65 10.46
N ASN A 15 75.71 1.74 11.11
CA ASN A 15 74.85 2.49 12.02
C ASN A 15 73.84 3.38 11.29
N GLY A 16 74.17 3.94 10.11
CA GLY A 16 73.23 4.68 9.27
C GLY A 16 72.06 3.83 8.77
N GLY A 17 72.32 2.57 8.39
CA GLY A 17 71.26 1.62 7.98
C GLY A 17 70.31 1.23 9.11
N LYS A 18 70.80 1.14 10.36
CA LYS A 18 69.95 0.88 11.54
C LYS A 18 69.05 2.08 11.87
N ILE A 19 69.54 3.30 11.76
CA ILE A 19 68.74 4.50 12.03
C ILE A 19 67.63 4.66 10.99
N ILE A 20 67.92 4.43 9.70
CA ILE A 20 66.90 4.49 8.63
C ILE A 20 65.86 3.38 8.79
N SER A 21 66.28 2.17 9.18
CA SER A 21 65.39 1.05 9.50
C SER A 21 64.46 1.37 10.67
N ILE A 22 64.98 1.93 11.75
CA ILE A 22 64.21 2.33 12.93
C ILE A 22 63.24 3.48 12.57
N PHE A 23 63.67 4.45 11.76
CA PHE A 23 62.82 5.55 11.31
C PHE A 23 61.71 5.07 10.38
N TRP A 24 61.99 4.10 9.50
CA TRP A 24 60.98 3.43 8.68
C TRP A 24 59.99 2.63 9.53
N GLN A 25 60.46 1.89 10.54
CA GLN A 25 59.59 1.15 11.45
C GLN A 25 58.72 2.08 12.31
N LEU A 26 59.24 3.22 12.77
CA LEU A 26 58.49 4.19 13.57
C LEU A 26 57.43 4.96 12.76
N ILE A 27 57.62 5.17 11.46
CA ILE A 27 56.66 5.89 10.61
C ILE A 27 55.65 4.93 9.96
N LEU A 28 56.07 3.75 9.49
CA LEU A 28 55.18 2.86 8.74
C LEU A 28 54.26 2.01 9.61
N VAL A 29 54.71 1.59 10.80
CA VAL A 29 53.92 0.77 11.73
C VAL A 29 52.66 1.51 12.21
N PRO A 30 52.70 2.79 12.61
CA PRO A 30 51.48 3.52 12.94
C PRO A 30 50.59 3.77 11.71
N PHE A 31 51.15 3.89 10.50
CA PHE A 31 50.36 4.05 9.28
C PHE A 31 49.62 2.76 8.85
N LEU A 32 50.26 1.59 9.00
CA LEU A 32 49.60 0.29 8.82
C LEU A 32 48.54 0.04 9.90
N SER A 33 48.85 0.40 11.15
CA SER A 33 47.90 0.34 12.27
C SER A 33 46.70 1.27 12.02
N LEU A 34 46.92 2.50 11.57
CA LEU A 34 45.88 3.47 11.25
C LEU A 34 44.98 3.01 10.10
N LYS A 35 45.54 2.44 9.02
CA LYS A 35 44.73 1.85 7.94
C LYS A 35 43.84 0.70 8.44
N ASN A 36 44.37 -0.16 9.31
CA ASN A 36 43.61 -1.27 9.89
C ASN A 36 42.54 -0.78 10.86
N VAL A 37 42.83 0.25 11.66
CA VAL A 37 41.88 0.89 12.58
C VAL A 37 40.76 1.60 11.81
N ILE A 38 41.08 2.33 10.73
CA ILE A 38 40.08 2.97 9.86
C ILE A 38 39.21 1.91 9.17
N LYS A 39 39.81 0.83 8.66
CA LYS A 39 39.06 -0.27 8.03
C LYS A 39 38.13 -0.95 9.04
N LEU A 40 38.59 -1.18 10.27
CA LEU A 40 37.79 -1.74 11.35
C LEU A 40 36.62 -0.80 11.70
N LEU A 41 36.87 0.48 11.95
CA LEU A 41 35.85 1.50 12.21
C LEU A 41 34.82 1.58 11.08
N LEU A 42 35.26 1.60 9.83
CA LEU A 42 34.38 1.62 8.67
C LEU A 42 33.52 0.36 8.63
N THR A 43 34.10 -0.82 8.83
CA THR A 43 33.32 -2.08 8.88
C THR A 43 32.31 -2.10 10.02
N THR A 44 32.68 -1.60 11.21
CA THR A 44 31.80 -1.52 12.38
C THR A 44 30.62 -0.59 12.15
N ILE A 45 30.76 0.46 11.33
CA ILE A 45 29.67 1.37 10.96
C ILE A 45 28.85 0.81 9.78
N THR A 46 29.48 0.18 8.79
CA THR A 46 28.78 -0.32 7.60
C THR A 46 27.92 -1.55 7.89
N ILE A 47 28.35 -2.44 8.79
CA ILE A 47 27.60 -3.66 9.14
C ILE A 47 26.19 -3.32 9.69
N PRO A 48 26.03 -2.48 10.73
CA PRO A 48 24.71 -2.15 11.26
C PRO A 48 23.86 -1.42 10.22
N PHE A 49 24.45 -0.57 9.37
CA PHE A 49 23.73 0.09 8.27
C PHE A 49 23.19 -0.93 7.26
N MET A 50 24.00 -1.91 6.84
CA MET A 50 23.57 -2.99 5.96
C MET A 50 22.50 -3.86 6.61
N CYS A 51 22.63 -4.18 7.90
CA CYS A 51 21.59 -4.92 8.64
C CYS A 51 20.27 -4.16 8.68
N ILE A 52 20.28 -2.86 8.97
CA ILE A 52 19.07 -2.01 8.96
C ILE A 52 18.47 -1.99 7.56
N TRP A 53 19.28 -1.83 6.52
CA TRP A 53 18.81 -1.83 5.13
C TRP A 53 18.12 -3.14 4.75
N ILE A 54 18.74 -4.28 5.11
CA ILE A 54 18.17 -5.60 4.88
C ILE A 54 16.83 -5.75 5.62
N ILE A 55 16.74 -5.33 6.88
CA ILE A 55 15.49 -5.38 7.63
C ILE A 55 14.41 -4.52 6.97
N LEU A 56 14.74 -3.28 6.57
CA LEU A 56 13.80 -2.38 5.90
C LEU A 56 13.32 -2.95 4.57
N TYR A 57 14.21 -3.56 3.78
CA TYR A 57 13.86 -4.23 2.54
C TYR A 57 12.87 -5.38 2.77
N ASN A 58 13.17 -6.28 3.72
CA ASN A 58 12.29 -7.41 4.04
C ASN A 58 10.93 -6.94 4.58
N VAL A 59 10.90 -5.89 5.40
CA VAL A 59 9.65 -5.29 5.90
C VAL A 59 8.84 -4.69 4.75
N HIS A 60 9.48 -4.00 3.82
CA HIS A 60 8.82 -3.46 2.64
C HIS A 60 8.23 -4.58 1.78
N GLU A 61 9.02 -5.62 1.49
CA GLU A 61 8.59 -6.76 0.69
C GLU A 61 7.43 -7.52 1.34
N PHE A 62 7.48 -7.75 2.65
CA PHE A 62 6.38 -8.32 3.42
C PHE A 62 5.12 -7.45 3.30
N TYR A 63 5.27 -6.12 3.46
CA TYR A 63 4.18 -5.16 3.39
C TYR A 63 3.52 -5.12 2.01
N THR A 64 4.31 -5.19 0.93
CA THR A 64 3.77 -5.18 -0.44
C THR A 64 3.11 -6.51 -0.80
N THR A 65 3.62 -7.63 -0.28
CA THR A 65 3.13 -8.98 -0.59
C THR A 65 1.81 -9.28 0.12
N PHE A 66 1.68 -8.90 1.40
CA PHE A 66 0.52 -9.25 2.20
C PHE A 66 -0.58 -8.17 2.10
N GLU A 67 -1.44 -8.31 1.08
CA GLU A 67 -2.48 -7.34 0.75
C GLU A 67 -3.41 -6.99 1.93
N GLY A 68 -3.86 -7.98 2.71
CA GLY A 68 -4.81 -7.75 3.81
C GLY A 68 -4.24 -6.88 4.94
N PHE A 69 -2.97 -7.08 5.28
CA PHE A 69 -2.26 -6.27 6.28
C PHE A 69 -2.06 -4.86 5.76
N ARG A 70 -1.67 -4.70 4.49
CA ARG A 70 -1.52 -3.39 3.85
C ARG A 70 -2.83 -2.60 3.86
N ILE A 71 -3.93 -3.20 3.44
CA ILE A 71 -5.25 -2.54 3.45
C ILE A 71 -5.66 -2.16 4.88
N THR A 72 -5.52 -3.08 5.82
CA THR A 72 -5.91 -2.85 7.22
C THR A 72 -5.07 -1.74 7.85
N THR A 73 -3.74 -1.80 7.73
CA THR A 73 -2.85 -0.76 8.27
C THR A 73 -3.08 0.61 7.62
N ASN A 74 -3.35 0.63 6.32
CA ASN A 74 -3.71 1.84 5.58
C ASN A 74 -5.01 2.49 6.11
N GLN A 75 -6.04 1.68 6.34
CA GLN A 75 -7.31 2.13 6.93
C GLN A 75 -7.13 2.60 8.37
N ILE A 76 -6.38 1.85 9.19
CA ILE A 76 -6.06 2.24 10.57
C ILE A 76 -5.37 3.60 10.60
N ALA A 77 -4.30 3.78 9.81
CA ALA A 77 -3.52 5.01 9.77
C ALA A 77 -4.40 6.21 9.35
N PHE A 78 -5.23 6.06 8.32
CA PHE A 78 -6.15 7.13 7.89
C PHE A 78 -7.17 7.47 8.98
N PHE A 79 -7.77 6.46 9.61
CA PHE A 79 -8.80 6.67 10.63
C PHE A 79 -8.22 7.36 11.87
N MET A 80 -6.99 7.04 12.24
CA MET A 80 -6.29 7.74 13.32
C MET A 80 -6.05 9.22 12.98
N ILE A 81 -5.66 9.55 11.73
CA ILE A 81 -5.52 10.95 11.31
C ILE A 81 -6.87 11.67 11.40
N CYS A 82 -7.94 11.07 10.88
CA CYS A 82 -9.29 11.63 10.96
C CYS A 82 -9.74 11.80 12.42
N GLU A 83 -9.43 10.85 13.31
CA GLU A 83 -9.74 10.95 14.74
C GLU A 83 -9.03 12.18 15.33
N LYS A 84 -7.72 12.35 15.09
CA LYS A 84 -6.97 13.49 15.62
C LYS A 84 -7.40 14.83 15.05
N TYR A 85 -7.89 14.86 13.82
CA TYR A 85 -8.37 16.09 13.20
C TYR A 85 -9.79 16.47 13.65
N PHE A 86 -10.73 15.52 13.65
CA PHE A 86 -12.15 15.81 13.88
C PHE A 86 -12.59 15.66 15.34
N SER A 87 -11.97 14.76 16.11
CA SER A 87 -12.39 14.43 17.47
C SER A 87 -11.17 14.07 18.32
N PRO A 88 -10.29 15.05 18.63
CA PRO A 88 -9.01 14.80 19.31
C PRO A 88 -9.16 14.19 20.71
N GLU A 89 -10.30 14.42 21.37
CA GLU A 89 -10.62 13.91 22.71
C GLU A 89 -11.08 12.44 22.70
N ALA A 90 -11.61 11.97 21.58
CA ALA A 90 -12.23 10.66 21.43
C ALA A 90 -11.16 9.59 21.18
N ARG A 91 -10.60 9.02 22.26
CA ARG A 91 -9.56 7.98 22.17
C ARG A 91 -10.14 6.68 21.62
N LEU A 92 -9.48 6.08 20.63
CA LEU A 92 -9.77 4.76 20.04
C LEU A 92 -11.04 4.69 19.18
N SER A 93 -11.76 5.80 18.94
CA SER A 93 -12.95 5.79 18.09
C SER A 93 -12.63 5.28 16.67
N SER A 94 -11.46 5.62 16.12
CA SER A 94 -10.96 5.09 14.85
C SER A 94 -11.03 3.56 14.74
N LEU A 95 -10.50 2.84 15.73
CA LEU A 95 -10.46 1.37 15.70
C LEU A 95 -11.85 0.76 15.83
N HIS A 96 -12.71 1.35 16.65
CA HIS A 96 -14.10 0.91 16.81
C HIS A 96 -14.88 1.04 15.50
N PHE A 97 -14.79 2.19 14.83
CA PHE A 97 -15.44 2.40 13.54
C PHE A 97 -14.88 1.48 12.44
N LEU A 98 -13.57 1.25 12.43
CA LEU A 98 -12.97 0.32 11.48
C LEU A 98 -13.47 -1.12 11.69
N LEU A 99 -13.51 -1.59 12.94
CA LEU A 99 -14.03 -2.92 13.26
C LEU A 99 -15.51 -3.01 12.87
N PHE A 100 -16.30 -1.99 13.21
CA PHE A 100 -17.70 -1.89 12.82
C PHE A 100 -17.91 -1.99 11.31
N TYR A 101 -17.18 -1.20 10.51
CA TYR A 101 -17.27 -1.25 9.05
C TYR A 101 -16.80 -2.59 8.48
N THR A 102 -15.77 -3.20 9.05
CA THR A 102 -15.28 -4.53 8.65
C THR A 102 -16.34 -5.60 8.87
N VAL A 103 -17.01 -5.56 10.03
CA VAL A 103 -18.13 -6.45 10.38
C VAL A 103 -19.29 -6.25 9.40
N LEU A 104 -19.66 -5.00 9.08
CA LEU A 104 -20.71 -4.70 8.09
C LEU A 104 -20.35 -5.19 6.68
N ALA A 105 -19.10 -4.99 6.24
CA ALA A 105 -18.65 -5.47 4.93
C ALA A 105 -18.67 -7.00 4.86
N TYR A 106 -18.25 -7.67 5.94
CA TYR A 106 -18.35 -9.12 6.05
C TYR A 106 -19.80 -9.61 6.00
N LEU A 107 -20.72 -8.90 6.67
CA LEU A 107 -22.15 -9.19 6.61
C LEU A 107 -22.68 -9.11 5.18
N GLN A 108 -22.43 -7.98 4.51
CA GLN A 108 -22.87 -7.77 3.14
C GLN A 108 -22.37 -8.90 2.24
N ARG A 109 -21.08 -9.26 2.36
CA ARG A 109 -20.50 -10.35 1.58
C ARG A 109 -21.17 -11.68 1.88
N SER A 110 -21.34 -12.03 3.16
CA SER A 110 -21.96 -13.29 3.59
C SER A 110 -23.44 -13.40 3.21
N LEU A 111 -24.16 -12.28 3.08
CA LEU A 111 -25.55 -12.27 2.62
C LEU A 111 -25.66 -12.41 1.10
N VAL A 112 -24.79 -11.72 0.36
CA VAL A 112 -24.80 -11.71 -1.12
C VAL A 112 -24.29 -13.02 -1.71
N THR A 113 -23.34 -13.72 -1.07
CA THR A 113 -22.86 -15.01 -1.60
C THR A 113 -23.96 -16.06 -1.51
N ARG A 114 -24.62 -16.32 -2.65
CA ARG A 114 -25.57 -17.42 -2.82
C ARG A 114 -24.79 -18.73 -2.99
N GLN A 115 -24.50 -19.44 -1.90
CA GLN A 115 -23.94 -20.80 -1.92
C GLN A 115 -24.96 -21.88 -2.35
N TRP A 116 -26.04 -21.50 -3.03
CA TRP A 116 -27.16 -22.38 -3.36
C TRP A 116 -26.80 -23.51 -4.35
N SER A 117 -25.71 -23.38 -5.12
CA SER A 117 -25.46 -24.26 -6.27
C SER A 117 -24.96 -25.67 -5.93
N GLN A 118 -24.49 -25.95 -4.71
CA GLN A 118 -23.95 -27.27 -4.37
C GLN A 118 -24.92 -28.19 -3.62
N SER A 119 -26.02 -27.67 -3.07
CA SER A 119 -26.96 -28.48 -2.27
C SER A 119 -28.03 -29.22 -3.06
N PHE A 120 -28.16 -28.97 -4.37
CA PHE A 120 -29.25 -29.55 -5.19
C PHE A 120 -28.98 -30.95 -5.76
N TYR A 121 -27.81 -31.54 -5.49
CA TYR A 121 -27.48 -32.89 -5.98
C TYR A 121 -27.88 -34.03 -5.02
N GLU A 122 -28.45 -33.72 -3.85
CA GLU A 122 -28.93 -34.76 -2.93
C GLU A 122 -30.34 -35.26 -3.33
N THR A 123 -30.44 -36.54 -3.69
CA THR A 123 -31.69 -37.21 -4.05
C THR A 123 -32.56 -37.58 -2.84
N ASN A 124 -32.03 -37.45 -1.62
CA ASN A 124 -32.73 -37.83 -0.38
C ASN A 124 -33.34 -36.60 0.32
N ILE A 125 -34.68 -36.54 0.35
CA ILE A 125 -35.48 -35.46 0.97
C ILE A 125 -35.10 -35.21 2.43
N ARG A 126 -34.75 -36.25 3.20
CA ARG A 126 -34.38 -36.10 4.62
C ARG A 126 -33.04 -35.37 4.79
N ASN A 127 -32.07 -35.66 3.93
CA ASN A 127 -30.76 -35.01 3.96
C ASN A 127 -30.88 -33.57 3.48
N PHE A 128 -31.64 -33.34 2.41
CA PHE A 128 -31.98 -32.01 1.92
C PHE A 128 -32.62 -31.12 3.01
N LEU A 129 -33.61 -31.63 3.75
CA LEU A 129 -34.27 -30.90 4.84
C LEU A 129 -33.30 -30.59 6.00
N LYS A 130 -32.45 -31.54 6.39
CA LYS A 130 -31.43 -31.32 7.43
C LYS A 130 -30.45 -30.24 7.00
N LEU A 131 -29.95 -30.32 5.77
CA LEU A 131 -28.93 -29.41 5.24
C LEU A 131 -29.49 -27.99 5.07
N THR A 132 -30.73 -27.88 4.59
CA THR A 132 -31.47 -26.61 4.50
C THR A 132 -31.73 -26.01 5.88
N THR A 133 -32.14 -26.82 6.86
CA THR A 133 -32.39 -26.37 8.25
C THR A 133 -31.11 -25.87 8.91
N TRP A 134 -30.01 -26.62 8.81
CA TRP A 134 -28.69 -26.20 9.31
C TRP A 134 -28.23 -24.90 8.66
N PHE A 135 -28.42 -24.75 7.35
CA PHE A 135 -28.06 -23.53 6.63
C PHE A 135 -28.85 -22.31 7.12
N ILE A 136 -30.18 -22.45 7.27
CA ILE A 136 -31.04 -21.39 7.81
C ILE A 136 -30.60 -21.05 9.25
N ALA A 137 -30.35 -22.06 10.08
CA ALA A 137 -29.90 -21.88 11.46
C ALA A 137 -28.55 -21.13 11.53
N VAL A 138 -27.59 -21.48 10.68
CA VAL A 138 -26.28 -20.79 10.60
C VAL A 138 -26.46 -19.33 10.15
N ARG A 139 -27.33 -19.05 9.18
CA ARG A 139 -27.61 -17.67 8.75
C ARG A 139 -28.29 -16.85 9.85
N LEU A 140 -29.24 -17.43 10.57
CA LEU A 140 -29.89 -16.78 11.71
C LEU A 140 -28.89 -16.55 12.85
N ALA A 141 -28.07 -17.54 13.19
CA ALA A 141 -27.02 -17.40 14.21
C ALA A 141 -26.02 -16.30 13.87
N LYS A 142 -25.60 -16.20 12.59
CA LYS A 142 -24.81 -15.06 12.10
C LYS A 142 -25.57 -13.75 12.30
N GLY A 143 -26.84 -13.67 11.93
CA GLY A 143 -27.66 -12.47 12.15
C GLY A 143 -27.76 -12.05 13.62
N VAL A 144 -27.98 -13.01 14.53
CA VAL A 144 -28.07 -12.78 15.98
C VAL A 144 -26.74 -12.32 16.55
N ALA A 145 -25.64 -13.02 16.26
CA ALA A 145 -24.31 -12.59 16.70
C ALA A 145 -23.99 -11.16 16.23
N MET A 146 -24.43 -10.79 15.03
CA MET A 146 -24.25 -9.44 14.49
C MET A 146 -25.13 -8.41 15.19
N ALA A 147 -26.37 -8.74 15.54
CA ALA A 147 -27.20 -7.87 16.38
C ALA A 147 -26.52 -7.61 17.73
N PHE A 148 -25.91 -8.64 18.34
CA PHE A 148 -25.13 -8.46 19.57
C PHE A 148 -23.91 -7.57 19.38
N VAL A 149 -23.14 -7.75 18.30
CA VAL A 149 -22.00 -6.87 17.98
C VAL A 149 -22.47 -5.42 17.78
N LEU A 150 -23.55 -5.21 17.03
CA LEU A 150 -24.17 -3.90 16.82
C LEU A 150 -24.61 -3.26 18.15
N ILE A 151 -25.27 -4.03 19.02
CA ILE A 151 -25.71 -3.57 20.35
C ILE A 151 -24.51 -3.20 21.23
N ILE A 152 -23.46 -4.04 21.26
CA ILE A 152 -22.23 -3.75 22.01
C ILE A 152 -21.60 -2.45 21.51
N PHE A 153 -21.55 -2.23 20.19
CA PHE A 153 -21.08 -0.97 19.63
C PHE A 153 -21.96 0.21 20.04
N THR A 154 -23.28 0.10 19.93
CA THR A 154 -24.20 1.17 20.34
C THR A 154 -24.05 1.52 21.83
N MET A 155 -23.88 0.51 22.69
CA MET A 155 -23.63 0.75 24.12
C MET A 155 -22.29 1.45 24.37
N HIS A 156 -21.25 1.11 23.62
CA HIS A 156 -19.93 1.74 23.75
C HIS A 156 -19.88 3.18 23.21
N PHE A 157 -20.68 3.48 22.19
CA PHE A 157 -20.77 4.82 21.60
C PHE A 157 -21.68 5.78 22.37
N ASN A 158 -22.41 5.32 23.38
CA ASN A 158 -23.27 6.19 24.17
C ASN A 158 -22.47 7.25 24.96
N ASP A 159 -21.18 7.00 25.18
CA ASP A 159 -20.26 7.89 25.91
C ASP A 159 -19.41 8.78 24.98
N ILE A 160 -19.40 8.55 23.66
CA ILE A 160 -18.54 9.25 22.69
C ILE A 160 -19.35 9.54 21.43
N GLU A 161 -19.73 10.80 21.21
CA GLU A 161 -20.45 11.23 20.02
C GLU A 161 -19.46 11.64 18.90
N PRO A 162 -19.22 10.79 17.89
CA PRO A 162 -18.31 11.14 16.79
C PRO A 162 -18.96 12.21 15.92
N SER A 163 -18.12 13.11 15.41
CA SER A 163 -18.61 14.11 14.46
C SER A 163 -19.10 13.46 13.15
N LEU A 164 -20.21 13.96 12.60
CA LEU A 164 -20.70 13.55 11.27
C LEU A 164 -19.63 13.57 10.16
N PRO A 165 -18.74 14.60 10.04
CA PRO A 165 -17.70 14.57 9.02
C PRO A 165 -16.68 13.45 9.23
N PHE A 166 -16.34 13.10 10.48
CA PHE A 166 -15.50 11.95 10.75
C PHE A 166 -16.13 10.66 10.21
N LEU A 167 -17.41 10.43 10.49
CA LEU A 167 -18.15 9.25 10.03
C LEU A 167 -18.20 9.18 8.49
N GLY A 168 -18.55 10.29 7.83
CA GLY A 168 -18.66 10.34 6.37
C GLY A 168 -17.32 10.06 5.68
N MET A 169 -16.24 10.69 6.17
CA MET A 169 -14.91 10.55 5.56
C MET A 169 -14.31 9.17 5.77
N THR A 170 -14.41 8.63 6.99
CA THR A 170 -13.89 7.29 7.30
C THR A 170 -14.69 6.20 6.57
N PHE A 171 -16.01 6.33 6.48
CA PHE A 171 -16.84 5.41 5.70
C PHE A 171 -16.50 5.45 4.21
N LEU A 172 -16.39 6.63 3.61
CA LEU A 172 -15.99 6.78 2.21
C LEU A 172 -14.61 6.13 1.96
N TYR A 173 -13.63 6.42 2.80
CA TYR A 173 -12.30 5.87 2.70
C TYR A 173 -12.30 4.33 2.81
N PHE A 174 -13.09 3.79 3.73
CA PHE A 174 -13.26 2.34 3.90
C PHE A 174 -13.83 1.70 2.64
N ILE A 175 -14.90 2.24 2.05
CA ILE A 175 -15.50 1.68 0.83
C ILE A 175 -14.52 1.69 -0.34
N LEU A 176 -13.74 2.76 -0.49
CA LEU A 176 -12.74 2.88 -1.56
C LEU A 176 -11.59 1.88 -1.39
N THR A 177 -11.15 1.59 -0.17
CA THR A 177 -9.98 0.73 0.11
C THR A 177 -10.33 -0.75 0.32
N GLN A 178 -11.50 -1.07 0.85
CA GLN A 178 -11.91 -2.44 1.21
C GLN A 178 -12.31 -3.27 -0.01
N LYS A 179 -12.94 -2.65 -1.01
CA LYS A 179 -13.45 -3.36 -2.19
C LYS A 179 -12.32 -3.62 -3.17
N LYS A 180 -12.18 -4.88 -3.61
CA LYS A 180 -11.43 -5.19 -4.83
C LYS A 180 -12.25 -4.66 -6.02
N TRP A 181 -11.87 -3.49 -6.51
CA TRP A 181 -12.54 -2.85 -7.66
C TRP A 181 -12.20 -3.53 -8.99
N THR A 182 -11.10 -4.27 -9.04
CA THR A 182 -10.74 -5.14 -10.17
C THR A 182 -11.69 -6.36 -10.21
N GLY A 183 -12.55 -6.42 -11.23
CA GLY A 183 -13.48 -7.54 -11.46
C GLY A 183 -14.85 -7.42 -10.77
N ASN A 184 -15.20 -6.24 -10.24
CA ASN A 184 -16.55 -6.02 -9.71
C ASN A 184 -17.52 -5.56 -10.81
N GLU A 185 -17.98 -6.52 -11.60
CA GLU A 185 -18.85 -6.31 -12.76
C GLU A 185 -20.12 -5.52 -12.42
N ASN A 186 -20.68 -5.67 -11.23
CA ASN A 186 -21.92 -4.98 -10.84
C ASN A 186 -21.75 -3.47 -10.70
N ILE A 187 -20.63 -3.00 -10.15
CA ILE A 187 -20.41 -1.56 -9.99
C ILE A 187 -19.90 -0.96 -11.30
N ILE A 188 -19.04 -1.69 -12.02
CA ILE A 188 -18.57 -1.26 -13.33
C ILE A 188 -19.75 -1.15 -14.31
N SER A 189 -20.66 -2.13 -14.33
CA SER A 189 -21.89 -2.06 -15.15
C SER A 189 -22.81 -0.92 -14.73
N TRP A 190 -22.93 -0.66 -13.42
CA TRP A 190 -23.69 0.49 -12.94
C TRP A 190 -23.05 1.82 -13.39
N ILE A 191 -21.73 1.97 -13.35
CA ILE A 191 -21.04 3.16 -13.84
C ILE A 191 -21.16 3.27 -15.37
N LYS A 192 -21.02 2.16 -16.10
CA LYS A 192 -21.27 2.08 -17.55
C LYS A 192 -22.69 2.56 -17.90
N SER A 193 -23.68 2.28 -17.05
CA SER A 193 -25.06 2.76 -17.26
C SER A 193 -25.20 4.28 -17.21
N LEU A 194 -24.28 4.99 -16.56
CA LEU A 194 -24.25 6.45 -16.51
C LEU A 194 -23.73 7.09 -17.81
N ARG A 195 -23.15 6.29 -18.73
CA ARG A 195 -22.67 6.72 -20.05
C ARG A 195 -21.83 8.00 -20.00
N ILE A 196 -20.74 7.98 -19.23
CA ILE A 196 -19.84 9.13 -19.07
C ILE A 196 -18.90 9.18 -20.27
N ASP A 197 -19.12 10.12 -21.20
CA ASP A 197 -18.36 10.24 -22.44
C ASP A 197 -16.84 10.44 -22.23
N HIS A 198 -16.42 10.93 -21.06
CA HIS A 198 -15.01 11.09 -20.69
C HIS A 198 -14.25 9.78 -20.45
N LEU A 199 -14.95 8.66 -20.18
CA LEU A 199 -14.32 7.39 -19.83
C LEU A 199 -14.06 6.49 -21.04
N GLU A 200 -14.49 6.89 -22.25
CA GLU A 200 -14.25 6.16 -23.52
C GLU A 200 -14.65 4.67 -23.45
N GLU A 201 -15.65 4.31 -22.64
CA GLU A 201 -16.07 2.91 -22.38
C GLU A 201 -14.98 2.02 -21.71
N GLU A 202 -13.93 2.65 -21.19
CA GLU A 202 -12.84 2.01 -20.45
C GLU A 202 -13.04 2.10 -18.92
N GLU A 203 -14.28 2.06 -18.43
CA GLU A 203 -14.58 2.15 -17.00
C GLU A 203 -13.90 1.04 -16.20
N GLU A 204 -13.66 -0.12 -16.82
CA GLU A 204 -12.93 -1.25 -16.23
C GLU A 204 -11.48 -0.89 -15.84
N PHE A 205 -10.89 0.09 -16.53
CA PHE A 205 -9.56 0.59 -16.24
C PHE A 205 -9.60 1.79 -15.30
N TRP A 206 -10.39 2.79 -15.65
CA TRP A 206 -10.41 4.07 -14.94
C TRP A 206 -11.05 3.98 -13.56
N VAL A 207 -12.07 3.16 -13.36
CA VAL A 207 -12.73 3.04 -12.05
C VAL A 207 -11.76 2.50 -10.99
N PRO A 208 -11.07 1.36 -11.18
CA PRO A 208 -10.05 0.91 -10.24
C PRO A 208 -8.91 1.91 -10.04
N PHE A 209 -8.54 2.68 -11.07
CA PHE A 209 -7.52 3.72 -10.99
C PHE A 209 -7.96 4.85 -10.05
N TYR A 210 -9.14 5.45 -10.28
CA TYR A 210 -9.67 6.50 -9.42
C TYR A 210 -9.92 6.02 -8.00
N CYS A 211 -10.40 4.79 -7.81
CA CYS A 211 -10.57 4.21 -6.49
C CYS A 211 -9.25 4.06 -5.71
N ARG A 212 -8.08 4.04 -6.39
CA ARG A 212 -6.76 4.07 -5.74
C ARG A 212 -6.22 5.49 -5.57
N VAL A 213 -6.44 6.37 -6.54
CA VAL A 213 -5.96 7.76 -6.50
C VAL A 213 -6.70 8.61 -5.47
N ILE A 214 -8.02 8.46 -5.35
CA ILE A 214 -8.83 9.25 -4.41
C ILE A 214 -8.36 9.04 -2.94
N PRO A 215 -8.16 7.81 -2.43
CA PRO A 215 -7.61 7.60 -1.10
C PRO A 215 -6.22 8.19 -0.88
N ILE A 216 -5.35 8.16 -1.90
CA ILE A 216 -4.00 8.76 -1.83
C ILE A 216 -4.14 10.29 -1.68
N ALA A 217 -4.97 10.91 -2.51
CA ALA A 217 -5.22 12.35 -2.47
C ALA A 217 -5.84 12.79 -1.13
N LEU A 218 -6.84 12.05 -0.65
CA LEU A 218 -7.44 12.28 0.67
C LEU A 218 -6.42 12.16 1.79
N SER A 219 -5.59 11.11 1.78
CA SER A 219 -4.54 10.94 2.79
C SER A 219 -3.54 12.10 2.74
N GLY A 220 -3.11 12.53 1.55
CA GLY A 220 -2.23 13.69 1.39
C GLY A 220 -2.84 14.99 1.94
N LEU A 221 -4.11 15.24 1.66
CA LEU A 221 -4.84 16.39 2.20
C LEU A 221 -4.84 16.39 3.73
N TYR A 222 -5.26 15.28 4.35
CA TYR A 222 -5.37 15.22 5.82
C TYR A 222 -4.02 15.15 6.53
N ILE A 223 -2.99 14.55 5.93
CA ILE A 223 -1.61 14.66 6.43
C ILE A 223 -1.17 16.12 6.42
N GLY A 224 -1.40 16.84 5.33
CA GLY A 224 -1.07 18.27 5.22
C GLY A 224 -1.80 19.11 6.27
N LEU A 225 -3.11 18.88 6.44
CA LEU A 225 -3.91 19.56 7.47
C LEU A 225 -3.42 19.23 8.89
N LEU A 226 -3.09 17.97 9.16
CA LEU A 226 -2.64 17.54 10.47
C LEU A 226 -1.27 18.12 10.82
N LEU A 227 -0.33 18.20 9.86
CA LEU A 227 0.99 18.81 10.04
C LEU A 227 0.91 20.31 10.36
N VAL A 228 -0.08 21.02 9.81
CA VAL A 228 -0.29 22.45 10.08
C VAL A 228 -0.95 22.67 11.44
N THR A 229 -1.89 21.80 11.82
CA THR A 229 -2.70 21.98 13.05
C THR A 229 -2.07 21.36 14.29
N THR A 230 -1.35 20.24 14.18
CA THR A 230 -0.86 19.45 15.32
C THR A 230 0.54 18.88 15.08
N ARG A 231 1.27 18.60 16.16
CA ARG A 231 2.63 18.02 16.09
C ARG A 231 2.63 16.49 16.17
N HIS A 232 1.79 15.82 15.39
CA HIS A 232 1.76 14.35 15.31
C HIS A 232 2.66 13.81 14.18
N GLU A 233 3.95 14.16 14.24
CA GLU A 233 4.93 13.89 13.17
C GLU A 233 5.10 12.38 12.89
N VAL A 234 5.15 11.56 13.93
CA VAL A 234 5.30 10.10 13.79
C VAL A 234 4.10 9.49 13.06
N LEU A 235 2.88 9.91 13.40
CA LEU A 235 1.67 9.43 12.74
C LEU A 235 1.64 9.88 11.27
N CYS A 236 2.05 11.12 10.99
CA CYS A 236 2.16 11.63 9.63
C CYS A 236 3.19 10.83 8.81
N LEU A 237 4.34 10.49 9.38
CA LEU A 237 5.37 9.69 8.72
C LEU A 237 4.87 8.28 8.39
N VAL A 238 4.27 7.59 9.37
CA VAL A 238 3.70 6.25 9.17
C VAL A 238 2.62 6.29 8.08
N THR A 239 1.71 7.26 8.17
CA THR A 239 0.60 7.37 7.21
C THR A 239 1.09 7.76 5.82
N THR A 240 2.14 8.58 5.71
CA THR A 240 2.76 8.91 4.42
C THR A 240 3.29 7.63 3.76
N TYR A 241 3.94 6.76 4.51
CA TYR A 241 4.42 5.50 3.97
C TYR A 241 3.26 4.56 3.57
N THR A 242 2.31 4.31 4.47
CA THR A 242 1.23 3.33 4.25
C THR A 242 0.17 3.79 3.26
N ASN A 243 -0.09 5.10 3.17
CA ASN A 243 -1.23 5.65 2.42
C ASN A 243 -0.85 6.43 1.17
N ILE A 244 0.41 6.85 1.03
CA ILE A 244 0.89 7.57 -0.15
C ILE A 244 1.95 6.75 -0.86
N ILE A 245 3.10 6.52 -0.23
CA ILE A 245 4.27 5.91 -0.89
C ILE A 245 3.97 4.50 -1.38
N SER A 246 3.52 3.59 -0.48
CA SER A 246 3.25 2.21 -0.88
C SER A 246 2.14 2.10 -1.93
N PRO A 247 0.98 2.79 -1.80
CA PRO A 247 -0.04 2.79 -2.84
C PRO A 247 0.43 3.38 -4.17
N ILE A 248 1.26 4.42 -4.19
CA ILE A 248 1.82 4.98 -5.43
C ILE A 248 2.73 3.97 -6.13
N ILE A 249 3.61 3.28 -5.39
CA ILE A 249 4.48 2.24 -5.95
C ILE A 249 3.63 1.14 -6.59
N LEU A 250 2.61 0.66 -5.88
CA LEU A 250 1.71 -0.38 -6.40
C LEU A 250 0.85 0.11 -7.57
N LEU A 251 0.42 1.38 -7.55
CA LEU A 251 -0.31 1.99 -8.66
C LEU A 251 0.56 2.06 -9.90
N LYS A 252 1.83 2.47 -9.75
CA LYS A 252 2.79 2.52 -10.85
C LYS A 252 3.03 1.14 -11.47
N ILE A 253 3.33 0.13 -10.65
CA ILE A 253 3.52 -1.25 -11.14
C ILE A 253 2.27 -1.73 -11.90
N SER A 254 1.10 -1.55 -11.29
CA SER A 254 -0.17 -1.96 -11.91
C SER A 254 -0.55 -1.15 -13.15
N TYR A 255 -0.10 0.10 -13.26
CA TYR A 255 -0.32 0.96 -14.41
C TYR A 255 0.63 0.58 -15.54
N ASP A 256 1.92 0.39 -15.26
CA ASP A 256 2.94 0.03 -16.25
C ASP A 256 2.61 -1.32 -16.92
N GLU A 257 2.18 -2.34 -16.14
CA GLU A 257 1.73 -3.63 -16.68
C GLU A 257 0.53 -3.50 -17.63
N LYS A 258 -0.45 -2.66 -17.29
CA LYS A 258 -1.67 -2.47 -18.09
C LYS A 258 -1.46 -1.54 -19.28
N ASN A 259 -0.61 -0.53 -19.13
CA ASN A 259 -0.26 0.40 -20.20
C ASN A 259 0.51 -0.34 -21.31
N ALA A 260 1.43 -1.23 -20.94
CA ALA A 260 2.19 -2.05 -21.88
C ALA A 260 1.31 -3.03 -22.69
N THR A 261 0.18 -3.47 -22.14
CA THR A 261 -0.70 -4.49 -22.77
C THR A 261 -1.86 -3.88 -23.54
N HIS A 262 -2.50 -2.82 -23.04
CA HIS A 262 -3.68 -2.23 -23.66
C HIS A 262 -3.37 -0.89 -24.34
N PHE A 263 -2.86 0.10 -23.61
CA PHE A 263 -2.79 1.48 -24.09
C PHE A 263 -1.67 1.78 -25.09
N GLY A 264 -0.55 1.04 -25.03
CA GLY A 264 0.54 1.18 -25.99
C GLY A 264 0.08 1.03 -27.45
N THR A 265 -0.96 0.23 -27.68
CA THR A 265 -1.57 0.03 -28.99
C THR A 265 -2.62 1.11 -29.31
N PHE A 266 -3.41 1.56 -28.32
CA PHE A 266 -4.47 2.56 -28.52
C PHE A 266 -3.97 4.00 -28.72
N ILE A 267 -2.80 4.34 -28.17
CA ILE A 267 -2.18 5.67 -28.35
C ILE A 267 -1.76 5.91 -29.80
N LEU A 268 -1.52 4.84 -30.57
CA LEU A 268 -1.17 4.93 -31.99
C LEU A 268 -2.35 5.40 -32.86
N PHE A 269 -3.58 5.24 -32.36
CA PHE A 269 -4.80 5.57 -33.10
C PHE A 269 -5.31 6.96 -32.73
N ARG A 270 -5.57 7.77 -33.75
CA ARG A 270 -6.07 9.13 -33.60
C ARG A 270 -7.53 9.10 -33.15
N ARG A 271 -7.91 9.99 -32.24
CA ARG A 271 -9.32 10.17 -31.89
C ARG A 271 -10.11 10.70 -33.10
N ALA A 272 -11.27 10.09 -33.36
CA ALA A 272 -12.21 10.56 -34.37
C ALA A 272 -12.75 11.94 -33.96
N THR A 273 -12.84 12.85 -34.93
CA THR A 273 -13.48 14.16 -34.70
C THR A 273 -14.99 14.01 -34.67
N ALA A 274 -15.69 14.95 -34.02
CA ALA A 274 -17.16 14.94 -33.98
C ALA A 274 -17.81 14.93 -35.37
N LYS A 275 -17.15 15.52 -36.39
CA LYS A 275 -17.61 15.49 -37.78
C LYS A 275 -17.52 14.10 -38.39
N GLU A 276 -16.41 13.39 -38.19
CA GLU A 276 -16.21 12.02 -38.70
C GLU A 276 -17.19 11.02 -38.06
N LEU A 277 -17.50 11.21 -36.78
CA LEU A 277 -18.52 10.43 -36.05
C LEU A 277 -19.94 10.71 -36.54
N LEU A 278 -20.24 11.94 -36.98
CA LEU A 278 -21.53 12.29 -37.58
C LEU A 278 -21.70 11.68 -38.98
N GLU A 279 -20.63 11.64 -39.77
CA GLU A 279 -20.63 11.02 -41.09
C GLU A 279 -20.72 9.50 -41.03
N ASN A 280 -20.13 8.87 -40.01
CA ASN A 280 -20.15 7.43 -39.80
C ASN A 280 -20.65 7.09 -38.37
N PRO A 281 -21.97 7.17 -38.13
CA PRO A 281 -22.53 7.05 -36.78
C PRO A 281 -22.59 5.61 -36.26
N THR A 282 -22.24 4.60 -37.07
CA THR A 282 -22.39 3.18 -36.73
C THR A 282 -21.08 2.42 -36.84
N CYS A 283 -20.80 1.60 -35.83
CA CYS A 283 -19.64 0.71 -35.76
C CYS A 283 -19.67 -0.30 -36.90
N ALA A 284 -18.61 -0.39 -37.70
CA ALA A 284 -18.57 -1.34 -38.82
C ALA A 284 -18.56 -2.81 -38.38
N VAL A 285 -18.15 -3.09 -37.13
CA VAL A 285 -18.05 -4.45 -36.57
C VAL A 285 -19.30 -4.83 -35.80
N CYS A 286 -19.68 -3.97 -34.86
CA CYS A 286 -20.74 -4.19 -33.89
C CYS A 286 -22.11 -3.63 -34.33
N LEU A 287 -22.14 -2.81 -35.37
CA LEU A 287 -23.33 -2.12 -35.90
C LEU A 287 -24.05 -1.20 -34.90
N ASP A 288 -23.51 -1.06 -33.69
CA ASP A 288 -24.00 -0.14 -32.67
C ASP A 288 -23.64 1.31 -32.98
N SER A 289 -24.43 2.25 -32.44
CA SER A 289 -24.18 3.68 -32.58
C SER A 289 -22.86 4.07 -31.90
N MET A 290 -21.93 4.65 -32.64
CA MET A 290 -20.65 5.13 -32.12
C MET A 290 -20.79 6.55 -31.55
N ARG A 291 -20.43 6.72 -30.28
CA ARG A 291 -20.26 8.04 -29.65
C ARG A 291 -18.80 8.48 -29.59
N THR A 292 -17.90 7.51 -29.47
CA THR A 292 -16.45 7.70 -29.44
C THR A 292 -15.78 6.63 -30.29
N ALA A 293 -14.81 7.03 -31.12
CA ALA A 293 -14.02 6.11 -31.94
C ALA A 293 -12.57 6.59 -32.03
N ARG A 294 -11.64 5.65 -32.21
CA ARG A 294 -10.23 5.92 -32.56
C ARG A 294 -9.89 5.18 -33.85
N PHE A 295 -9.16 5.83 -34.74
CA PHE A 295 -8.77 5.38 -36.08
C PHE A 295 -7.27 5.22 -36.23
#